data_AF-A0A8T5IF48-F1
#
_entry.id   AF-A0A8T5IF48-F1
#
_cell.length_a   1.000
_cell.length_b   1.000
_cell.length_c   1.000
_cell.angle_alpha   90.00
_cell.angle_beta   90.00
_cell.angle_gamma   90.00
#
_symmetry.space_group_name_H-M   'P 1'
#
loop_
_entity.id
_entity.type
_entity.pdbx_description
1 polymer ?
#
loop_
_entity_poly.entity_id
_entity_poly.type
_entity_poly.pdbx_seq_one_letter_code
_entity_poly.pdbx_strand_id
1 'polypeptide(L)'
;NQTDLDNDGCRDLDEDLDDDQDLVDDDMDNCPTVYNPQQENWDNDNFGDICDLDDDGDYINDDIDDCAMNETGWLSNSQSDNDGDGCKDDSEDDDDDNDGMLDDVDQCPSGETGWTAGLSLDHDSDGCQNDGEDSDNDNDGILNEYDTCLNGELNWTRDGSSDQDNDGCRDATEDPNDDNDFYMDVEDDCPTVEGTAYLGGLRGCPDFDGDGWGDTADAFPQDESQWEDGDQDGFGDEPTGYNGDNCPLVAGNSTSDRLGCTDSDEDTYSDPDGSWTVIDGADALPYEPSQWIDDDEDGYGDDPFGFQGDLCPDYKGFSHADRMGCPDSDGDGYSDPGSFGGLSWGIEDGADNFPGVPSQWNDSDLDGYGDNWADVLWNDSRNKEWPGMWVKDAKKVDECPLNEGFAGPHQGCPEGMVGVDIPGEEDNQSIIQESNKGGGNTLLYAAGGIAALVVIGLVVAIVILMKKPEPKNRRLPLREETVEETSAEAPVEENSVEEGSKTVPSWENLPGGGEYLPVDEHGTNWYREANGINWYQSDDGSWTQFQ
;
A
#
# COMPACT_ATOMS: atom_id res chain seq x y z
N ASN A 1 52.09 85.38 -44.64
CA ASN A 1 53.16 84.46 -45.06
C ASN A 1 52.80 83.12 -44.49
N GLN A 2 52.94 82.04 -45.25
CA GLN A 2 52.79 80.67 -44.73
C GLN A 2 54.20 80.07 -44.51
N THR A 3 55.16 80.91 -44.10
CA THR A 3 56.61 80.63 -44.10
C THR A 3 57.31 81.47 -43.02
N ASP A 4 56.63 81.72 -41.90
CA ASP A 4 57.01 82.62 -40.80
C ASP A 4 56.10 82.23 -39.62
N LEU A 5 56.33 81.05 -39.06
CA LEU A 5 55.39 80.37 -38.16
C LEU A 5 55.31 81.05 -36.79
N ASP A 6 56.45 81.53 -36.29
CA ASP A 6 56.62 82.24 -35.01
C ASP A 6 56.49 83.78 -35.11
N ASN A 7 56.46 84.34 -36.33
CA ASN A 7 56.37 85.77 -36.63
C ASN A 7 57.59 86.61 -36.20
N ASP A 8 58.79 86.04 -36.22
CA ASP A 8 60.04 86.77 -35.98
C ASP A 8 60.45 87.68 -37.17
N GLY A 9 59.91 87.42 -38.35
CA GLY A 9 60.14 88.16 -39.59
C GLY A 9 61.19 87.57 -40.53
N CYS A 10 61.66 86.34 -40.28
CA CYS A 10 62.51 85.53 -41.14
C CYS A 10 61.66 84.54 -41.97
N ARG A 11 62.29 83.60 -42.68
CA ARG A 11 61.58 82.54 -43.42
C ARG A 11 62.07 81.18 -42.93
N ASP A 12 61.14 80.36 -42.47
CA ASP A 12 61.34 79.01 -41.90
C ASP A 12 62.28 78.15 -42.77
N LEU A 13 62.11 78.17 -44.10
CA LEU A 13 62.79 77.25 -45.02
C LEU A 13 64.32 77.44 -45.18
N ASP A 14 64.88 78.63 -44.93
CA ASP A 14 66.26 78.92 -45.36
C ASP A 14 67.11 79.82 -44.41
N GLU A 15 66.51 80.51 -43.43
CA GLU A 15 67.19 81.59 -42.69
C GLU A 15 66.95 81.62 -41.17
N ASP A 16 65.91 80.93 -40.66
CA ASP A 16 65.75 80.66 -39.24
C ASP A 16 66.43 79.34 -38.87
N LEU A 17 66.90 79.21 -37.63
CA LEU A 17 67.47 77.98 -37.08
C LEU A 17 66.71 77.48 -35.85
N ASP A 18 65.70 78.21 -35.38
CA ASP A 18 64.88 77.93 -34.20
C ASP A 18 63.45 78.46 -34.48
N ASP A 19 62.70 77.67 -35.27
CA ASP A 19 61.42 78.05 -35.90
C ASP A 19 60.28 78.35 -34.89
N ASP A 20 60.42 77.97 -33.61
CA ASP A 20 59.41 78.17 -32.57
C ASP A 20 59.90 78.92 -31.31
N GLN A 21 61.18 79.30 -31.29
CA GLN A 21 61.86 80.08 -30.25
C GLN A 21 61.95 79.42 -28.88
N ASP A 22 62.08 78.09 -28.84
CA ASP A 22 62.20 77.32 -27.61
C ASP A 22 63.62 77.27 -27.02
N LEU A 23 64.61 77.80 -27.75
CA LEU A 23 66.06 77.79 -27.48
C LEU A 23 66.79 76.51 -27.90
N VAL A 24 66.18 75.67 -28.72
CA VAL A 24 66.75 74.48 -29.36
C VAL A 24 66.76 74.72 -30.87
N ASP A 25 67.90 74.47 -31.52
CA ASP A 25 67.98 74.67 -32.97
C ASP A 25 67.23 73.53 -33.71
N ASP A 26 66.57 73.81 -34.85
CA ASP A 26 65.70 72.88 -35.61
C ASP A 26 66.33 71.50 -35.92
N ASP A 27 67.67 71.42 -36.01
CA ASP A 27 68.39 70.16 -36.30
C ASP A 27 68.64 69.29 -35.06
N MET A 28 68.37 69.82 -33.87
CA MET A 28 68.41 69.15 -32.58
C MET A 28 67.04 69.14 -31.88
N ASP A 29 66.03 69.77 -32.48
CA ASP A 29 64.67 69.90 -31.96
C ASP A 29 63.80 68.70 -32.38
N ASN A 30 63.19 68.03 -31.41
CA ASN A 30 62.25 66.94 -31.64
C ASN A 30 60.82 67.41 -31.98
N CYS A 31 60.52 68.70 -31.79
CA CYS A 31 59.30 69.36 -32.20
C CYS A 31 59.57 70.73 -32.85
N PRO A 32 60.17 70.78 -34.06
CA PRO A 32 60.72 72.00 -34.68
C PRO A 32 59.75 73.17 -34.94
N THR A 33 58.49 73.06 -34.55
CA THR A 33 57.46 74.08 -34.78
C THR A 33 56.55 74.30 -33.57
N VAL A 34 56.84 73.63 -32.45
CA VAL A 34 56.01 73.61 -31.24
C VAL A 34 56.88 73.78 -30.00
N TYR A 35 56.88 75.01 -29.47
CA TYR A 35 57.69 75.41 -28.32
C TYR A 35 57.77 74.37 -27.18
N ASN A 36 58.91 73.67 -27.04
CA ASN A 36 59.17 72.68 -25.99
C ASN A 36 60.64 72.67 -25.48
N PRO A 37 61.07 73.70 -24.73
CA PRO A 37 62.48 73.89 -24.34
C PRO A 37 63.14 72.75 -23.54
N GLN A 38 62.32 71.84 -23.01
CA GLN A 38 62.75 70.68 -22.23
C GLN A 38 63.01 69.45 -23.09
N GLN A 39 62.52 69.43 -24.34
CA GLN A 39 62.71 68.36 -25.32
C GLN A 39 62.38 67.00 -24.70
N GLU A 40 61.25 66.95 -24.00
CA GLU A 40 60.71 65.70 -23.46
C GLU A 40 60.32 64.80 -24.64
N ASN A 41 60.60 63.51 -24.49
CA ASN A 41 60.39 62.45 -25.48
C ASN A 41 60.36 61.14 -24.69
N TRP A 42 59.17 60.66 -24.40
CA TRP A 42 58.91 59.55 -23.51
C TRP A 42 59.31 58.19 -24.13
N ASP A 43 58.88 57.90 -25.36
CA ASP A 43 59.18 56.65 -26.09
C ASP A 43 60.54 56.63 -26.83
N ASN A 44 61.19 57.78 -26.93
CA ASN A 44 62.45 58.03 -27.65
C ASN A 44 62.38 57.83 -29.18
N ASP A 45 61.27 58.23 -29.82
CA ASP A 45 61.12 58.23 -31.28
C ASP A 45 61.70 59.51 -31.95
N ASN A 46 61.17 59.96 -33.11
CA ASN A 46 61.62 61.18 -33.78
C ASN A 46 60.80 62.44 -33.45
N PHE A 47 59.67 62.31 -32.77
CA PHE A 47 58.84 63.40 -32.31
C PHE A 47 59.11 63.63 -30.80
N GLY A 48 58.55 64.67 -30.21
CA GLY A 48 58.63 64.90 -28.77
C GLY A 48 57.24 65.08 -28.19
N ASP A 49 57.08 64.88 -26.90
CA ASP A 49 55.76 64.68 -26.26
C ASP A 49 54.71 65.78 -26.61
N ILE A 50 55.15 67.02 -26.87
CA ILE A 50 54.20 68.11 -27.18
C ILE A 50 53.63 68.05 -28.61
N CYS A 51 54.33 67.38 -29.53
CA CYS A 51 54.02 67.32 -30.95
C CYS A 51 53.89 65.89 -31.48
N ASP A 52 54.09 64.90 -30.61
CA ASP A 52 53.61 63.55 -30.80
C ASP A 52 52.10 63.49 -30.58
N LEU A 53 51.48 62.41 -31.06
CA LEU A 53 50.07 62.11 -30.83
C LEU A 53 49.89 60.79 -30.06
N ASP A 54 50.99 60.12 -29.74
CA ASP A 54 51.13 58.79 -29.15
C ASP A 54 52.47 58.78 -28.38
N ASP A 55 52.45 59.39 -27.18
CA ASP A 55 53.65 59.72 -26.42
C ASP A 55 54.44 58.48 -25.93
N ASP A 56 53.80 57.32 -25.74
CA ASP A 56 54.46 56.07 -25.32
C ASP A 56 54.63 55.00 -26.43
N GLY A 57 54.08 55.27 -27.61
CA GLY A 57 54.36 54.57 -28.86
C GLY A 57 53.62 53.24 -29.00
N ASP A 58 52.46 53.10 -28.36
CA ASP A 58 51.67 51.88 -28.29
C ASP A 58 50.61 51.74 -29.39
N TYR A 59 50.42 52.79 -30.22
CA TYR A 59 49.46 52.95 -31.33
C TYR A 59 48.04 53.41 -30.95
N ILE A 60 47.80 53.80 -29.70
CA ILE A 60 46.63 54.55 -29.26
C ILE A 60 47.03 56.03 -29.17
N ASN A 61 46.09 56.94 -29.43
CA ASN A 61 46.39 58.36 -29.39
C ASN A 61 46.13 58.92 -27.99
N ASP A 62 46.95 59.88 -27.52
CA ASP A 62 46.82 60.49 -26.19
C ASP A 62 45.41 61.04 -25.84
N ASP A 63 44.57 61.34 -26.84
CA ASP A 63 43.22 61.85 -26.63
C ASP A 63 42.16 60.79 -26.29
N ILE A 64 42.49 59.52 -26.50
CA ILE A 64 41.68 58.34 -26.20
C ILE A 64 42.46 57.27 -25.40
N ASP A 65 43.69 57.60 -25.00
CA ASP A 65 44.57 56.76 -24.21
C ASP A 65 44.48 57.14 -22.73
N ASP A 66 44.05 56.23 -21.87
CA ASP A 66 43.94 56.46 -20.43
C ASP A 66 45.32 56.37 -19.73
N CYS A 67 46.32 55.81 -20.40
CA CYS A 67 47.71 55.59 -19.98
C CYS A 67 48.78 56.30 -20.81
N ALA A 68 48.43 57.34 -21.59
CA ALA A 68 49.24 58.06 -22.60
C ALA A 68 50.75 58.35 -22.34
N MET A 69 51.27 58.24 -21.12
CA MET A 69 52.71 58.40 -20.83
C MET A 69 53.17 57.33 -19.83
N ASN A 70 53.16 56.05 -20.22
CA ASN A 70 53.54 54.97 -19.31
C ASN A 70 54.50 53.93 -19.91
N GLU A 71 54.26 52.61 -19.91
CA GLU A 71 55.24 51.62 -20.35
C GLU A 71 55.46 51.71 -21.86
N THR A 72 56.69 51.99 -22.28
CA THR A 72 57.02 52.04 -23.72
C THR A 72 57.39 50.65 -24.27
N GLY A 73 57.22 50.44 -25.58
CA GLY A 73 57.81 49.29 -26.31
C GLY A 73 56.94 48.04 -26.39
N TRP A 74 55.63 48.20 -26.20
CA TRP A 74 54.60 47.23 -26.53
C TRP A 74 53.65 47.83 -27.59
N LEU A 75 52.55 47.16 -27.90
CA LEU A 75 51.56 47.62 -28.87
C LEU A 75 50.19 47.33 -28.29
N SER A 76 49.29 48.30 -28.24
CA SER A 76 47.88 48.05 -27.93
C SER A 76 47.26 47.12 -28.98
N ASN A 77 46.70 46.02 -28.50
CA ASN A 77 45.96 45.03 -29.26
C ASN A 77 45.21 44.10 -28.30
N SER A 78 44.24 43.35 -28.81
CA SER A 78 43.37 42.43 -28.05
C SER A 78 44.05 41.25 -27.32
N GLN A 79 45.37 41.27 -27.13
CA GLN A 79 46.10 40.30 -26.31
C GLN A 79 46.87 40.95 -25.15
N SER A 80 46.92 42.28 -25.09
CA SER A 80 47.73 43.04 -24.12
C SER A 80 47.07 44.35 -23.69
N ASP A 81 45.85 44.58 -24.16
CA ASP A 81 44.96 45.72 -23.96
C ASP A 81 43.57 45.18 -24.38
N ASN A 82 42.85 44.63 -23.40
CA ASN A 82 41.62 43.89 -23.66
C ASN A 82 40.44 44.80 -24.04
N ASP A 83 40.34 45.97 -23.42
CA ASP A 83 39.26 46.93 -23.64
C ASP A 83 39.58 48.00 -24.72
N GLY A 84 40.86 48.20 -25.03
CA GLY A 84 41.36 49.09 -26.06
C GLY A 84 41.55 50.54 -25.60
N ASP A 85 41.78 50.79 -24.31
CA ASP A 85 41.96 52.15 -23.76
C ASP A 85 43.40 52.66 -23.76
N GLY A 86 44.37 51.87 -24.27
CA GLY A 86 45.80 52.24 -24.29
C GLY A 86 46.56 51.92 -23.01
N CYS A 87 45.91 51.36 -21.99
CA CYS A 87 46.55 50.78 -20.83
C CYS A 87 46.94 49.32 -21.07
N LYS A 88 48.04 48.88 -20.46
CA LYS A 88 48.54 47.51 -20.60
C LYS A 88 48.06 46.63 -19.43
N ASP A 89 47.24 45.63 -19.76
CA ASP A 89 46.62 44.68 -18.83
C ASP A 89 47.58 44.22 -17.69
N ASP A 90 48.72 43.62 -18.06
CA ASP A 90 49.63 42.94 -17.13
C ASP A 90 50.32 43.87 -16.08
N SER A 91 50.24 45.20 -16.20
CA SER A 91 51.14 46.10 -15.48
C SER A 91 50.68 47.52 -15.19
N GLU A 92 49.76 48.06 -15.97
CA GLU A 92 49.40 49.50 -15.93
C GLU A 92 47.92 49.76 -15.84
N ASP A 93 47.14 48.78 -16.29
CA ASP A 93 45.71 48.72 -16.08
C ASP A 93 45.40 48.03 -14.74
N ASP A 94 44.37 48.48 -14.06
CA ASP A 94 43.83 47.85 -12.85
C ASP A 94 42.37 47.36 -13.10
N ASP A 95 41.83 47.50 -14.33
CA ASP A 95 40.46 47.19 -14.79
C ASP A 95 40.49 46.78 -16.29
N ASP A 96 41.02 45.58 -16.60
CA ASP A 96 41.37 45.19 -18.00
C ASP A 96 40.18 45.16 -18.98
N ASP A 97 38.93 45.16 -18.53
CA ASP A 97 37.74 45.17 -19.40
C ASP A 97 36.89 46.44 -19.30
N ASN A 98 37.28 47.35 -18.41
CA ASN A 98 36.69 48.67 -18.14
C ASN A 98 35.18 48.61 -17.84
N ASP A 99 34.73 47.55 -17.17
CA ASP A 99 33.35 47.40 -16.71
C ASP A 99 33.09 48.18 -15.39
N GLY A 100 34.15 48.70 -14.76
CA GLY A 100 34.10 49.47 -13.52
C GLY A 100 34.38 48.68 -12.24
N MET A 101 34.77 47.41 -12.34
CA MET A 101 35.27 46.55 -11.27
C MET A 101 36.78 46.36 -11.45
N LEU A 102 37.54 46.49 -10.36
CA LEU A 102 39.00 46.35 -10.45
C LEU A 102 39.39 44.87 -10.46
N ASP A 103 40.43 44.48 -11.19
CA ASP A 103 40.89 43.09 -11.35
C ASP A 103 41.06 42.32 -10.03
N ASP A 104 41.49 43.01 -8.97
CA ASP A 104 41.74 42.45 -7.64
C ASP A 104 40.43 41.97 -6.94
N VAL A 105 39.28 42.46 -7.38
CA VAL A 105 37.93 42.13 -6.87
C VAL A 105 37.01 41.54 -7.94
N ASP A 106 37.47 41.45 -9.17
CA ASP A 106 36.76 40.90 -10.32
C ASP A 106 36.99 39.38 -10.47
N GLN A 107 35.93 38.61 -10.72
CA GLN A 107 36.02 37.17 -11.03
C GLN A 107 36.25 36.89 -12.53
N CYS A 108 36.02 37.88 -13.38
CA CYS A 108 36.27 37.94 -14.81
C CYS A 108 37.16 39.13 -15.21
N PRO A 109 38.39 39.30 -14.66
CA PRO A 109 39.19 40.53 -14.86
C PRO A 109 39.40 40.99 -16.31
N SER A 110 39.52 40.05 -17.25
CA SER A 110 39.65 40.35 -18.68
C SER A 110 38.43 39.85 -19.46
N GLY A 111 37.25 40.29 -19.01
CA GLY A 111 35.93 39.87 -19.50
C GLY A 111 35.47 40.57 -20.79
N GLU A 112 34.17 40.51 -21.04
CA GLU A 112 33.52 41.12 -22.19
C GLU A 112 33.56 42.64 -22.02
N THR A 113 33.81 43.39 -23.08
CA THR A 113 34.01 44.84 -22.96
C THR A 113 32.76 45.61 -23.38
N GLY A 114 32.66 46.87 -22.95
CA GLY A 114 31.60 47.79 -23.40
C GLY A 114 30.27 47.69 -22.63
N TRP A 115 30.32 47.19 -21.39
CA TRP A 115 29.22 47.23 -20.44
C TRP A 115 29.68 47.86 -19.12
N THR A 116 28.90 47.74 -18.05
CA THR A 116 29.28 48.26 -16.74
C THR A 116 28.66 47.38 -15.66
N ALA A 117 29.45 46.95 -14.68
CA ALA A 117 29.07 46.14 -13.52
C ALA A 117 27.96 46.80 -12.69
N GLY A 118 26.72 46.42 -12.98
CA GLY A 118 25.56 46.90 -12.26
C GLY A 118 24.55 45.80 -12.07
N LEU A 119 23.83 45.84 -10.93
CA LEU A 119 22.89 44.82 -10.42
C LEU A 119 21.86 44.20 -11.39
N SER A 120 21.72 44.71 -12.61
CA SER A 120 20.85 44.13 -13.65
C SER A 120 21.58 43.33 -14.73
N LEU A 121 22.91 43.44 -14.79
CA LEU A 121 23.80 42.78 -15.75
C LEU A 121 24.92 42.00 -15.06
N ASP A 122 25.16 42.28 -13.78
CA ASP A 122 26.07 41.61 -12.84
C ASP A 122 25.29 41.53 -11.52
N HIS A 123 24.63 40.39 -11.31
CA HIS A 123 23.59 40.26 -10.29
C HIS A 123 24.20 40.13 -8.89
N ASP A 124 25.27 39.36 -8.73
CA ASP A 124 25.96 39.17 -7.45
C ASP A 124 27.09 40.18 -7.16
N SER A 125 27.41 41.05 -8.12
CA SER A 125 28.43 42.09 -8.01
C SER A 125 29.86 41.56 -7.96
N ASP A 126 30.16 40.55 -8.76
CA ASP A 126 31.49 39.92 -8.82
C ASP A 126 32.34 40.31 -10.03
N GLY A 127 31.80 41.16 -10.93
CA GLY A 127 32.49 41.66 -12.12
C GLY A 127 32.27 40.80 -13.37
N CYS A 128 31.59 39.65 -13.25
CA CYS A 128 31.22 38.86 -14.42
C CYS A 128 29.84 39.28 -14.97
N GLN A 129 29.73 39.39 -16.29
CA GLN A 129 28.42 39.64 -16.92
C GLN A 129 27.52 38.38 -16.85
N ASN A 130 26.31 38.54 -16.30
CA ASN A 130 25.28 37.49 -16.16
C ASN A 130 25.08 36.64 -17.43
N ASP A 131 25.06 37.30 -18.59
CA ASP A 131 24.84 36.66 -19.88
C ASP A 131 26.16 36.60 -20.66
N GLY A 132 26.84 35.45 -20.63
CA GLY A 132 27.95 35.18 -21.56
C GLY A 132 29.27 34.82 -20.89
N GLU A 133 29.50 35.32 -19.68
CA GLU A 133 30.74 35.11 -18.93
C GLU A 133 30.49 34.43 -17.60
N ASP A 134 29.50 34.92 -16.89
CA ASP A 134 29.11 34.37 -15.61
C ASP A 134 28.41 33.02 -15.78
N SER A 135 28.84 32.08 -14.94
CA SER A 135 28.32 30.72 -14.92
C SER A 135 27.45 30.42 -13.72
N ASP A 136 27.33 31.36 -12.77
CA ASP A 136 26.61 31.27 -11.50
C ASP A 136 26.25 32.70 -11.03
N ASN A 137 25.21 33.30 -11.65
CA ASN A 137 24.98 34.75 -11.56
C ASN A 137 24.64 35.27 -10.17
N ASP A 138 24.19 34.40 -9.27
CA ASP A 138 23.83 34.76 -7.90
C ASP A 138 24.80 34.19 -6.85
N ASN A 139 25.84 33.50 -7.31
CA ASN A 139 26.94 32.91 -6.55
C ASN A 139 26.45 32.03 -5.39
N ASP A 140 25.34 31.31 -5.58
CA ASP A 140 24.78 30.38 -4.60
C ASP A 140 25.45 28.98 -4.64
N GLY A 141 26.26 28.76 -5.68
CA GLY A 141 27.03 27.54 -5.94
C GLY A 141 26.33 26.50 -6.82
N ILE A 142 25.24 26.86 -7.50
CA ILE A 142 24.60 26.11 -8.59
C ILE A 142 24.89 26.85 -9.91
N LEU A 143 25.36 26.11 -10.92
CA LEU A 143 25.62 26.74 -12.22
C LEU A 143 24.29 27.13 -12.88
N ASN A 144 24.30 28.23 -13.63
CA ASN A 144 23.21 28.74 -14.45
C ASN A 144 22.47 27.66 -15.30
N GLU A 145 23.16 26.59 -15.72
CA GLU A 145 22.55 25.50 -16.49
C GLU A 145 21.69 24.52 -15.66
N TYR A 146 21.87 24.52 -14.34
CA TYR A 146 21.17 23.70 -13.35
C TYR A 146 20.37 24.53 -12.34
N ASP A 147 20.41 25.85 -12.45
CA ASP A 147 19.73 26.78 -11.56
C ASP A 147 18.37 27.21 -12.14
N THR A 148 17.28 26.89 -11.44
CA THR A 148 15.92 27.33 -11.80
C THR A 148 15.73 28.83 -11.52
N CYS A 149 16.49 29.37 -10.56
CA CYS A 149 16.49 30.74 -10.09
C CYS A 149 17.77 31.50 -10.47
N LEU A 150 18.18 31.44 -11.76
CA LEU A 150 19.38 32.08 -12.34
C LEU A 150 19.77 33.51 -11.89
N ASN A 151 18.88 34.29 -11.27
CA ASN A 151 19.23 35.58 -10.65
C ASN A 151 18.48 35.68 -9.31
N GLY A 152 18.72 34.72 -8.42
CA GLY A 152 17.97 34.47 -7.20
C GLY A 152 18.34 35.38 -6.04
N GLU A 153 17.94 35.03 -4.82
CA GLU A 153 18.35 35.77 -3.63
C GLU A 153 19.86 35.67 -3.42
N LEU A 154 20.53 36.79 -3.15
CA LEU A 154 21.95 36.80 -2.80
C LEU A 154 22.16 36.59 -1.29
N ASN A 155 23.37 36.16 -0.92
CA ASN A 155 23.84 36.08 0.47
C ASN A 155 23.07 35.10 1.38
N TRP A 156 22.64 33.96 0.85
CA TRP A 156 22.23 32.82 1.66
C TRP A 156 23.27 31.70 1.56
N THR A 157 23.01 30.58 2.20
CA THR A 157 23.89 29.42 2.14
C THR A 157 23.02 28.22 1.92
N ARG A 158 23.26 27.54 0.81
CA ARG A 158 22.59 26.32 0.44
C ARG A 158 22.86 25.19 1.44
N ASP A 159 21.78 24.65 1.98
CA ASP A 159 21.73 23.41 2.73
C ASP A 159 20.36 22.73 2.55
N GLY A 160 20.24 21.46 2.92
CA GLY A 160 18.98 20.71 2.83
C GLY A 160 17.89 21.15 3.82
N SER A 161 17.89 22.42 4.22
CA SER A 161 16.78 23.08 4.90
C SER A 161 16.43 24.45 4.31
N SER A 162 17.17 24.89 3.29
CA SER A 162 16.95 26.15 2.58
C SER A 162 16.81 26.01 1.07
N ASP A 163 17.11 24.82 0.55
CA ASP A 163 17.06 24.41 -0.86
C ASP A 163 17.00 22.86 -0.84
N GLN A 164 15.78 22.32 -0.87
CA GLN A 164 15.56 20.88 -0.64
C GLN A 164 15.89 20.03 -1.88
N ASP A 165 15.49 20.47 -3.07
CA ASP A 165 15.71 19.75 -4.32
C ASP A 165 17.09 20.04 -4.96
N ASN A 166 17.81 21.06 -4.48
CA ASN A 166 19.10 21.53 -4.99
C ASN A 166 19.02 22.17 -6.38
N ASP A 167 17.93 22.88 -6.67
CA ASP A 167 17.73 23.56 -7.94
C ASP A 167 18.20 25.03 -7.97
N GLY A 168 18.80 25.52 -6.87
CA GLY A 168 19.32 26.89 -6.76
C GLY A 168 18.26 27.92 -6.33
N CYS A 169 17.00 27.51 -6.20
CA CYS A 169 15.96 28.36 -5.63
C CYS A 169 15.92 28.21 -4.10
N ARG A 170 15.77 29.34 -3.42
CA ARG A 170 15.61 29.33 -1.96
C ARG A 170 14.16 29.04 -1.56
N ASP A 171 13.93 27.88 -0.91
CA ASP A 171 12.65 27.37 -0.38
C ASP A 171 11.73 28.48 0.16
N ALA A 172 12.27 29.29 1.07
CA ALA A 172 11.46 30.20 1.88
C ALA A 172 10.88 31.42 1.12
N THR A 173 11.36 31.70 -0.10
CA THR A 173 11.22 33.03 -0.71
C THR A 173 10.96 33.04 -2.20
N GLU A 174 11.56 32.12 -2.95
CA GLU A 174 11.52 32.15 -4.42
C GLU A 174 11.26 30.79 -5.06
N ASP A 175 11.44 29.71 -4.32
CA ASP A 175 10.96 28.38 -4.71
C ASP A 175 9.48 28.21 -4.34
N PRO A 176 8.60 27.85 -5.28
CA PRO A 176 7.22 27.48 -5.00
C PRO A 176 6.98 25.95 -4.92
N ASN A 177 8.02 25.14 -5.10
CA ASN A 177 7.97 23.67 -5.11
C ASN A 177 9.28 23.08 -4.54
N ASP A 178 9.42 23.08 -3.21
CA ASP A 178 10.72 22.83 -2.56
C ASP A 178 11.29 21.42 -2.89
N ASP A 179 10.47 20.42 -3.19
CA ASP A 179 10.92 19.06 -3.51
C ASP A 179 10.79 18.66 -5.00
N ASN A 180 10.37 19.61 -5.84
CA ASN A 180 10.20 19.44 -7.28
C ASN A 180 9.30 18.27 -7.73
N ASP A 181 8.32 17.89 -6.90
CA ASP A 181 7.36 16.87 -7.29
C ASP A 181 6.24 17.45 -8.17
N PHE A 182 5.17 16.69 -8.39
CA PHE A 182 4.06 17.14 -9.26
C PHE A 182 3.16 18.22 -8.62
N TYR A 183 3.28 18.44 -7.32
CA TYR A 183 2.45 19.28 -6.48
C TYR A 183 3.25 20.44 -5.89
N MET A 184 2.82 21.66 -6.18
CA MET A 184 3.41 22.86 -5.55
C MET A 184 3.15 22.87 -4.03
N ASP A 185 4.00 23.52 -3.22
CA ASP A 185 3.92 23.53 -1.74
C ASP A 185 2.54 23.93 -1.19
N VAL A 186 1.82 24.77 -1.93
CA VAL A 186 0.50 25.27 -1.53
C VAL A 186 -0.61 24.22 -1.68
N GLU A 187 -0.38 23.19 -2.48
CA GLU A 187 -1.28 22.06 -2.71
C GLU A 187 -0.76 20.74 -2.13
N ASP A 188 0.51 20.70 -1.75
CA ASP A 188 1.19 19.53 -1.19
C ASP A 188 1.04 19.46 0.35
N ASP A 189 0.69 18.26 0.85
CA ASP A 189 0.64 17.95 2.27
C ASP A 189 2.02 17.53 2.83
N CYS A 190 2.99 17.22 1.96
CA CYS A 190 4.39 16.90 2.24
C CYS A 190 5.42 17.76 1.46
N PRO A 191 5.39 19.11 1.54
CA PRO A 191 6.12 20.03 0.63
C PRO A 191 7.64 19.90 0.49
N THR A 192 8.29 19.06 1.28
CA THR A 192 9.76 18.94 1.31
C THR A 192 10.21 17.50 1.08
N VAL A 193 9.31 16.63 0.63
CA VAL A 193 9.53 15.20 0.44
C VAL A 193 8.73 14.74 -0.76
N GLU A 194 9.43 14.52 -1.88
CA GLU A 194 8.83 14.03 -3.12
C GLU A 194 7.82 12.90 -2.90
N GLY A 195 6.65 13.03 -3.51
CA GLY A 195 5.62 12.01 -3.46
C GLY A 195 4.69 11.96 -4.67
N THR A 196 3.86 10.92 -4.67
CA THR A 196 2.91 10.66 -5.76
C THR A 196 1.48 10.48 -5.27
N ALA A 197 1.26 10.47 -3.95
CA ALA A 197 -0.06 10.32 -3.36
C ALA A 197 -1.00 11.44 -3.82
N TYR A 198 -2.27 11.11 -3.99
CA TYR A 198 -3.31 12.05 -4.43
C TYR A 198 -4.66 11.88 -3.72
N LEU A 199 -4.79 10.85 -2.87
CA LEU A 199 -5.94 10.51 -2.03
C LEU A 199 -5.56 10.61 -0.54
N GLY A 200 -6.48 10.23 0.35
CA GLY A 200 -6.22 10.14 1.80
C GLY A 200 -5.96 11.43 2.57
N GLY A 201 -5.90 12.59 1.91
CA GLY A 201 -5.51 13.86 2.54
C GLY A 201 -4.02 13.93 2.86
N LEU A 202 -3.22 13.23 2.06
CA LEU A 202 -1.76 13.28 2.04
C LEU A 202 -1.30 13.47 0.58
N ARG A 203 -1.86 14.46 -0.11
CA ARG A 203 -1.46 14.75 -1.49
C ARG A 203 0.02 15.15 -1.52
N GLY A 204 0.76 14.68 -2.53
CA GLY A 204 2.22 14.93 -2.68
C GLY A 204 3.10 14.23 -1.65
N CYS A 205 2.52 13.39 -0.77
CA CYS A 205 3.30 12.54 0.10
C CYS A 205 3.78 11.25 -0.61
N PRO A 206 4.82 10.59 -0.08
CA PRO A 206 5.27 9.28 -0.54
C PRO A 206 4.13 8.25 -0.56
N ASP A 207 4.05 7.48 -1.65
CA ASP A 207 3.06 6.42 -1.92
C ASP A 207 3.81 5.25 -2.57
N PHE A 208 4.11 4.23 -1.76
CA PHE A 208 5.06 3.18 -2.10
C PHE A 208 4.50 2.16 -3.11
N ASP A 209 3.21 1.85 -3.05
CA ASP A 209 2.57 0.88 -3.93
C ASP A 209 1.75 1.50 -5.06
N GLY A 210 1.53 2.83 -5.01
CA GLY A 210 0.98 3.60 -6.12
C GLY A 210 -0.54 3.55 -6.22
N ASP A 211 -1.24 3.21 -5.15
CA ASP A 211 -2.70 3.18 -5.13
C ASP A 211 -3.34 4.57 -4.97
N GLY A 212 -2.51 5.57 -4.66
CA GLY A 212 -2.87 6.96 -4.48
C GLY A 212 -2.96 7.41 -3.03
N TRP A 213 -2.88 6.51 -2.05
CA TRP A 213 -2.84 6.85 -0.63
C TRP A 213 -1.39 7.02 -0.17
N GLY A 214 -1.13 8.07 0.62
CA GLY A 214 0.21 8.26 1.16
C GLY A 214 0.54 7.22 2.23
N ASP A 215 1.79 6.73 2.26
CA ASP A 215 2.31 5.64 3.11
C ASP A 215 1.92 5.72 4.59
N THR A 216 1.75 6.95 5.11
CA THR A 216 1.45 7.18 6.54
C THR A 216 -0.04 7.21 6.86
N ALA A 217 -0.90 7.38 5.85
CA ALA A 217 -2.36 7.25 5.96
C ALA A 217 -2.86 5.89 5.47
N ASP A 218 -2.06 5.18 4.70
CA ASP A 218 -2.35 3.85 4.18
C ASP A 218 -2.12 2.76 5.25
N ALA A 219 -3.14 1.93 5.47
CA ALA A 219 -3.07 0.79 6.38
C ALA A 219 -2.24 -0.38 5.81
N PHE A 220 -2.10 -0.47 4.48
CA PHE A 220 -1.38 -1.50 3.74
C PHE A 220 -0.42 -0.92 2.67
N PRO A 221 0.67 -0.21 3.04
CA PRO A 221 1.57 0.50 2.11
C PRO A 221 2.41 -0.37 1.14
N GLN A 222 2.05 -1.63 0.93
CA GLN A 222 2.71 -2.57 0.02
C GLN A 222 1.69 -3.37 -0.80
N ASP A 223 0.40 -3.05 -0.68
CA ASP A 223 -0.69 -3.73 -1.35
C ASP A 223 -1.58 -2.69 -2.01
N GLU A 224 -1.31 -2.44 -3.30
CA GLU A 224 -2.01 -1.46 -4.13
C GLU A 224 -3.54 -1.61 -4.21
N SER A 225 -4.08 -2.71 -3.65
CA SER A 225 -5.49 -3.04 -3.66
C SER A 225 -6.20 -2.77 -2.32
N GLN A 226 -5.47 -2.35 -1.28
CA GLN A 226 -5.99 -2.08 0.06
C GLN A 226 -5.36 -0.82 0.66
N TRP A 227 -6.18 0.07 1.24
CA TRP A 227 -5.69 1.32 1.85
C TRP A 227 -6.29 1.65 3.22
N GLU A 228 -7.41 1.01 3.59
CA GLU A 228 -8.16 1.28 4.82
C GLU A 228 -8.36 -0.03 5.60
N ASP A 229 -8.19 0.05 6.92
CA ASP A 229 -8.45 -1.04 7.88
C ASP A 229 -9.28 -0.46 9.03
N GLY A 230 -10.61 -0.51 8.86
CA GLY A 230 -11.55 0.22 9.72
C GLY A 230 -11.56 -0.28 11.17
N ASP A 231 -11.34 -1.57 11.38
CA ASP A 231 -11.39 -2.22 12.68
C ASP A 231 -10.03 -2.72 13.21
N GLN A 232 -8.97 -2.57 12.42
CA GLN A 232 -7.57 -2.81 12.76
C GLN A 232 -7.25 -4.29 12.99
N ASP A 233 -7.85 -5.16 12.21
CA ASP A 233 -7.62 -6.61 12.29
C ASP A 233 -6.57 -7.13 11.30
N GLY A 234 -6.12 -6.26 10.38
CA GLY A 234 -5.11 -6.57 9.38
C GLY A 234 -5.66 -7.14 8.06
N PHE A 235 -6.97 -7.11 7.84
CA PHE A 235 -7.61 -7.31 6.55
C PHE A 235 -8.13 -5.96 6.02
N GLY A 236 -7.95 -5.69 4.74
CA GLY A 236 -8.29 -4.37 4.19
C GLY A 236 -9.76 -4.24 3.78
N ASP A 237 -10.35 -3.07 3.97
CA ASP A 237 -11.78 -2.84 3.81
C ASP A 237 -12.27 -2.90 2.35
N GLU A 238 -11.38 -2.84 1.34
CA GLU A 238 -11.77 -2.89 -0.07
C GLU A 238 -12.14 -4.33 -0.45
N PRO A 239 -13.43 -4.64 -0.69
CA PRO A 239 -13.91 -6.01 -0.85
C PRO A 239 -13.42 -6.68 -2.14
N THR A 240 -12.96 -5.90 -3.12
CA THR A 240 -12.39 -6.43 -4.37
C THR A 240 -10.87 -6.53 -4.35
N GLY A 241 -10.23 -6.01 -3.31
CA GLY A 241 -8.78 -6.08 -3.13
C GLY A 241 -8.31 -7.45 -2.65
N TYR A 242 -7.00 -7.63 -2.66
CA TYR A 242 -6.35 -8.82 -2.12
C TYR A 242 -6.60 -8.90 -0.62
N ASN A 243 -6.95 -10.11 -0.14
CA ASN A 243 -7.33 -10.35 1.26
C ASN A 243 -8.34 -9.34 1.84
N GLY A 244 -9.28 -8.86 1.02
CA GLY A 244 -10.29 -7.91 1.49
C GLY A 244 -11.19 -8.48 2.58
N ASP A 245 -11.43 -7.68 3.61
CA ASP A 245 -12.23 -8.00 4.78
C ASP A 245 -13.71 -8.18 4.39
N ASN A 246 -14.30 -9.27 4.88
CA ASN A 246 -15.71 -9.56 4.72
C ASN A 246 -16.54 -9.03 5.90
N CYS A 247 -15.90 -8.56 6.96
CA CYS A 247 -16.48 -7.93 8.13
C CYS A 247 -15.84 -6.56 8.51
N PRO A 248 -15.80 -5.53 7.63
CA PRO A 248 -15.02 -4.27 7.77
C PRO A 248 -15.20 -3.40 9.04
N LEU A 249 -16.10 -3.78 9.94
CA LEU A 249 -16.43 -3.04 11.16
C LEU A 249 -16.31 -3.90 12.43
N VAL A 250 -15.89 -5.16 12.29
CA VAL A 250 -15.84 -6.16 13.35
C VAL A 250 -14.56 -6.98 13.21
N ALA A 251 -13.54 -6.54 13.96
CA ALA A 251 -12.23 -7.18 13.94
C ALA A 251 -12.31 -8.70 14.13
N GLY A 252 -11.64 -9.41 13.23
CA GLY A 252 -11.62 -10.85 13.16
C GLY A 252 -10.29 -11.44 12.74
N ASN A 253 -10.30 -12.74 12.48
CA ASN A 253 -9.10 -13.53 12.20
C ASN A 253 -9.38 -14.78 11.35
N SER A 254 -10.64 -14.97 10.91
CA SER A 254 -10.99 -16.06 10.01
C SER A 254 -10.28 -15.93 8.66
N THR A 255 -9.92 -17.07 8.07
CA THR A 255 -9.12 -17.11 6.83
C THR A 255 -9.61 -18.14 5.80
N SER A 256 -10.56 -19.01 6.15
CA SER A 256 -11.02 -20.10 5.27
C SER A 256 -12.30 -19.77 4.49
N ASP A 257 -13.27 -19.10 5.11
CA ASP A 257 -14.56 -18.75 4.51
C ASP A 257 -14.68 -17.25 4.24
N ARG A 258 -14.98 -16.46 5.27
CA ARG A 258 -15.05 -15.01 5.22
C ARG A 258 -13.78 -14.47 5.86
N LEU A 259 -12.97 -13.72 5.13
CA LEU A 259 -11.74 -13.12 5.67
C LEU A 259 -12.09 -12.01 6.67
N GLY A 260 -11.30 -11.84 7.73
CA GLY A 260 -11.43 -10.74 8.72
C GLY A 260 -12.70 -10.79 9.59
N CYS A 261 -13.47 -11.88 9.53
CA CYS A 261 -14.60 -12.07 10.44
C CYS A 261 -14.16 -12.73 11.75
N THR A 262 -14.96 -12.55 12.80
CA THR A 262 -14.70 -13.16 14.11
C THR A 262 -14.63 -14.68 13.98
N ASP A 263 -13.52 -15.28 14.42
CA ASP A 263 -13.33 -16.73 14.60
C ASP A 263 -13.00 -16.94 16.09
N SER A 264 -13.99 -17.43 16.84
CA SER A 264 -13.93 -17.50 18.30
C SER A 264 -12.99 -18.60 18.83
N ASP A 265 -12.65 -19.60 18.02
CA ASP A 265 -11.92 -20.78 18.47
C ASP A 265 -10.61 -21.05 17.71
N GLU A 266 -10.31 -20.20 16.74
CA GLU A 266 -9.07 -20.15 15.94
C GLU A 266 -8.91 -21.33 14.98
N ASP A 267 -10.00 -21.89 14.47
CA ASP A 267 -10.00 -22.97 13.49
C ASP A 267 -10.00 -22.53 12.02
N THR A 268 -9.97 -21.21 11.80
CA THR A 268 -9.97 -20.47 10.54
C THR A 268 -11.32 -20.18 9.90
N TYR A 269 -12.42 -20.74 10.41
CA TYR A 269 -13.77 -20.46 9.91
C TYR A 269 -14.47 -19.40 10.76
N SER A 270 -15.27 -18.55 10.12
CA SER A 270 -15.93 -17.43 10.80
C SER A 270 -17.17 -17.87 11.59
N ASP A 271 -17.35 -17.30 12.77
CA ASP A 271 -18.55 -17.44 13.59
C ASP A 271 -19.81 -17.04 12.78
N PRO A 272 -20.95 -17.71 12.99
CA PRO A 272 -22.20 -17.35 12.34
C PRO A 272 -22.73 -16.01 12.88
N ASP A 273 -23.24 -15.18 11.97
CA ASP A 273 -23.88 -13.91 12.29
C ASP A 273 -25.27 -13.76 11.65
N GLY A 274 -25.82 -12.54 11.66
CA GLY A 274 -27.15 -12.26 11.12
C GLY A 274 -27.28 -12.38 9.60
N SER A 275 -26.16 -12.41 8.88
CA SER A 275 -26.04 -12.41 7.41
C SER A 275 -25.36 -13.66 6.86
N TRP A 276 -24.51 -14.32 7.63
CA TRP A 276 -23.81 -15.54 7.27
C TRP A 276 -24.08 -16.59 8.35
N THR A 277 -24.92 -17.55 8.02
CA THR A 277 -25.32 -18.61 8.95
C THR A 277 -24.53 -19.90 8.67
N VAL A 278 -24.66 -20.90 9.55
CA VAL A 278 -24.07 -22.24 9.34
C VAL A 278 -24.43 -22.81 7.96
N ILE A 279 -25.66 -22.58 7.50
CA ILE A 279 -26.16 -23.01 6.18
C ILE A 279 -25.41 -22.33 5.02
N ASP A 280 -24.93 -21.10 5.24
CA ASP A 280 -24.18 -20.34 4.25
C ASP A 280 -22.69 -20.73 4.24
N GLY A 281 -22.23 -21.48 5.25
CA GLY A 281 -20.85 -21.96 5.40
C GLY A 281 -20.10 -21.35 6.59
N ALA A 282 -20.79 -20.69 7.52
CA ALA A 282 -20.19 -20.27 8.80
C ALA A 282 -19.82 -21.48 9.66
N ASP A 283 -18.92 -21.27 10.61
CA ASP A 283 -18.56 -22.27 11.61
C ASP A 283 -19.81 -22.79 12.34
N ALA A 284 -20.03 -24.10 12.22
CA ALA A 284 -21.12 -24.81 12.86
C ALA A 284 -20.99 -24.88 14.38
N LEU A 285 -19.78 -25.02 14.92
CA LEU A 285 -19.48 -25.09 16.35
C LEU A 285 -18.41 -24.04 16.72
N PRO A 286 -18.79 -22.75 16.88
CA PRO A 286 -17.88 -21.59 17.10
C PRO A 286 -16.96 -21.61 18.32
N TYR A 287 -16.98 -22.68 19.10
CA TYR A 287 -16.20 -22.82 20.32
C TYR A 287 -15.50 -24.18 20.40
N GLU A 288 -15.49 -24.94 19.30
CA GLU A 288 -14.85 -26.23 19.24
C GLU A 288 -14.05 -26.44 17.93
N PRO A 289 -12.73 -26.15 17.94
CA PRO A 289 -11.89 -25.95 16.74
C PRO A 289 -11.71 -27.14 15.79
N SER A 290 -12.36 -28.25 16.11
CA SER A 290 -12.29 -29.48 15.33
C SER A 290 -13.59 -29.76 14.59
N GLN A 291 -14.56 -28.83 14.62
CA GLN A 291 -15.93 -29.05 14.16
C GLN A 291 -16.55 -27.81 13.48
N TRP A 292 -15.97 -27.35 12.37
CA TRP A 292 -16.46 -26.17 11.63
C TRP A 292 -17.68 -26.42 10.72
N ILE A 293 -18.07 -27.68 10.48
CA ILE A 293 -19.12 -28.06 9.52
C ILE A 293 -20.16 -28.99 10.18
N ASP A 294 -21.44 -28.77 9.89
CA ASP A 294 -22.60 -29.57 10.35
C ASP A 294 -23.65 -29.55 9.22
N ASP A 295 -23.53 -30.50 8.30
CA ASP A 295 -24.32 -30.53 7.06
C ASP A 295 -25.83 -30.79 7.31
N ASP A 296 -26.21 -31.43 8.43
CA ASP A 296 -27.60 -31.78 8.75
C ASP A 296 -28.24 -31.02 9.93
N GLU A 297 -27.47 -30.08 10.48
CA GLU A 297 -27.80 -29.09 11.50
C GLU A 297 -28.25 -29.71 12.83
N ASP A 298 -27.76 -30.90 13.17
CA ASP A 298 -28.17 -31.62 14.37
C ASP A 298 -27.40 -31.23 15.64
N GLY A 299 -26.33 -30.44 15.47
CA GLY A 299 -25.46 -29.94 16.52
C GLY A 299 -24.24 -30.81 16.81
N TYR A 300 -24.00 -31.87 16.04
CA TYR A 300 -22.76 -32.63 15.99
C TYR A 300 -22.00 -32.28 14.71
N GLY A 301 -20.73 -31.88 14.83
CA GLY A 301 -19.94 -31.51 13.65
C GLY A 301 -19.46 -32.73 12.85
N ASP A 302 -19.30 -32.59 11.54
CA ASP A 302 -19.09 -33.71 10.63
C ASP A 302 -17.66 -34.29 10.64
N ASP A 303 -16.67 -33.65 11.29
CA ASP A 303 -15.32 -34.23 11.36
C ASP A 303 -15.36 -35.44 12.32
N PRO A 304 -15.25 -36.69 11.80
CA PRO A 304 -15.31 -37.88 12.64
C PRO A 304 -14.11 -38.03 13.57
N PHE A 305 -13.04 -37.25 13.35
CA PHE A 305 -11.86 -37.20 14.20
C PHE A 305 -11.88 -36.03 15.19
N GLY A 306 -12.83 -35.10 15.04
CA GLY A 306 -13.05 -33.99 15.94
C GLY A 306 -13.76 -34.40 17.23
N PHE A 307 -13.97 -33.41 18.11
CA PHE A 307 -14.67 -33.62 19.36
C PHE A 307 -16.13 -34.01 19.08
N GLN A 308 -16.54 -35.17 19.61
CA GLN A 308 -17.90 -35.69 19.46
C GLN A 308 -18.43 -35.70 18.02
N GLY A 309 -17.58 -35.97 17.03
CA GLY A 309 -17.97 -35.91 15.62
C GLY A 309 -19.16 -36.78 15.26
N ASP A 310 -19.96 -36.28 14.33
CA ASP A 310 -21.13 -36.95 13.80
C ASP A 310 -20.72 -38.18 12.97
N LEU A 311 -21.36 -39.30 13.28
CA LEU A 311 -21.20 -40.55 12.55
C LEU A 311 -22.27 -40.74 11.47
N CYS A 312 -23.22 -39.79 11.39
CA CYS A 312 -24.32 -39.70 10.45
C CYS A 312 -24.45 -38.35 9.70
N PRO A 313 -23.38 -37.70 9.16
CA PRO A 313 -23.39 -36.30 8.66
C PRO A 313 -24.49 -35.85 7.68
N ASP A 314 -25.18 -36.81 7.06
CA ASP A 314 -26.25 -36.56 6.08
C ASP A 314 -27.67 -36.70 6.70
N TYR A 315 -27.79 -37.08 7.98
CA TYR A 315 -29.01 -37.59 8.60
C TYR A 315 -29.21 -37.14 10.03
N LYS A 316 -29.80 -35.95 10.14
CA LYS A 316 -30.14 -35.29 11.41
C LYS A 316 -30.49 -36.27 12.54
N GLY A 317 -29.63 -36.33 13.54
CA GLY A 317 -29.73 -37.23 14.68
C GLY A 317 -29.52 -36.54 16.02
N PHE A 318 -29.73 -37.28 17.10
CA PHE A 318 -29.50 -36.75 18.45
C PHE A 318 -29.00 -37.83 19.42
N SER A 319 -28.60 -39.00 18.90
CA SER A 319 -28.01 -40.04 19.71
C SER A 319 -26.67 -39.55 20.27
N HIS A 320 -26.37 -39.99 21.50
CA HIS A 320 -25.19 -39.55 22.24
C HIS A 320 -24.59 -40.64 23.14
N ALA A 321 -25.26 -41.78 23.30
CA ALA A 321 -24.82 -42.88 24.14
C ALA A 321 -23.91 -43.87 23.38
N ASP A 322 -24.11 -44.01 22.07
CA ASP A 322 -23.35 -44.90 21.20
C ASP A 322 -22.71 -44.15 20.02
N ARG A 323 -23.42 -43.98 18.90
CA ARG A 323 -22.96 -43.25 17.73
C ARG A 323 -23.51 -41.84 17.84
N MET A 324 -22.65 -40.84 17.99
CA MET A 324 -23.08 -39.45 18.11
C MET A 324 -23.64 -38.94 16.78
N GLY A 325 -24.68 -38.08 16.84
CA GLY A 325 -25.34 -37.44 15.68
C GLY A 325 -26.17 -38.36 14.78
N CYS A 326 -26.40 -39.61 15.20
CA CYS A 326 -27.25 -40.52 14.45
C CYS A 326 -28.75 -40.43 14.82
N PRO A 327 -29.66 -40.82 13.91
CA PRO A 327 -31.09 -40.83 14.18
C PRO A 327 -31.42 -41.64 15.43
N ASP A 328 -32.13 -41.03 16.36
CA ASP A 328 -32.66 -41.62 17.59
C ASP A 328 -34.16 -41.31 17.64
N SER A 329 -34.98 -42.30 17.30
CA SER A 329 -36.43 -42.10 17.10
C SER A 329 -37.19 -41.85 18.40
N ASP A 330 -36.64 -42.23 19.55
CA ASP A 330 -37.36 -42.24 20.82
C ASP A 330 -36.71 -41.42 21.95
N GLY A 331 -35.48 -40.96 21.71
CA GLY A 331 -34.77 -39.98 22.51
C GLY A 331 -34.12 -40.55 23.76
N ASP A 332 -33.81 -41.84 23.79
CA ASP A 332 -33.11 -42.47 24.92
C ASP A 332 -31.58 -42.35 24.85
N GLY A 333 -31.07 -41.82 23.73
CA GLY A 333 -29.68 -41.56 23.46
C GLY A 333 -28.97 -42.61 22.61
N TYR A 334 -29.62 -43.74 22.29
CA TYR A 334 -29.05 -44.78 21.42
C TYR A 334 -29.54 -44.64 19.97
N SER A 335 -28.63 -44.85 19.02
CA SER A 335 -28.95 -44.69 17.60
C SER A 335 -29.79 -45.83 17.03
N ASP A 336 -30.80 -45.47 16.24
CA ASP A 336 -31.66 -46.39 15.48
C ASP A 336 -30.81 -47.30 14.56
N PRO A 337 -31.25 -48.56 14.32
CA PRO A 337 -30.62 -49.44 13.35
C PRO A 337 -30.87 -48.92 11.93
N GLY A 338 -29.82 -48.83 11.12
CA GLY A 338 -29.96 -48.32 9.77
C GLY A 338 -28.70 -48.36 8.93
N SER A 339 -28.83 -47.78 7.74
CA SER A 339 -27.70 -47.55 6.85
C SER A 339 -27.72 -46.11 6.39
N PHE A 340 -26.73 -45.37 6.88
CA PHE A 340 -26.57 -43.93 6.70
C PHE A 340 -25.11 -43.71 6.25
N GLY A 341 -24.88 -42.89 5.22
CA GLY A 341 -23.53 -42.59 4.73
C GLY A 341 -22.70 -43.78 4.21
N GLY A 342 -23.30 -44.93 3.88
CA GLY A 342 -22.58 -46.14 3.44
C GLY A 342 -22.00 -46.98 4.57
N LEU A 343 -22.20 -46.56 5.81
CA LEU A 343 -22.11 -47.39 7.00
C LEU A 343 -23.46 -48.11 7.20
N SER A 344 -23.41 -49.36 7.64
CA SER A 344 -24.58 -50.16 7.97
C SER A 344 -24.32 -50.75 9.34
N TRP A 345 -25.12 -50.38 10.32
CA TRP A 345 -25.07 -50.93 11.67
C TRP A 345 -26.42 -51.52 12.01
N GLY A 346 -26.39 -52.81 12.32
CA GLY A 346 -27.55 -53.50 12.84
C GLY A 346 -27.57 -53.50 14.37
N ILE A 347 -28.58 -54.17 14.91
CA ILE A 347 -28.67 -54.50 16.33
C ILE A 347 -27.41 -55.26 16.78
N GLU A 348 -26.85 -56.09 15.91
CA GLU A 348 -25.60 -56.83 16.16
C GLU A 348 -24.38 -55.92 16.37
N ASP A 349 -24.42 -54.69 15.89
CA ASP A 349 -23.38 -53.67 16.01
C ASP A 349 -23.69 -52.66 17.13
N GLY A 350 -24.68 -52.97 17.98
CA GLY A 350 -25.07 -52.17 19.14
C GLY A 350 -26.04 -51.04 18.84
N ALA A 351 -26.84 -51.13 17.78
CA ALA A 351 -27.97 -50.23 17.54
C ALA A 351 -29.12 -50.44 18.53
N ASP A 352 -29.94 -49.40 18.71
CA ASP A 352 -31.15 -49.48 19.52
C ASP A 352 -32.07 -50.59 19.01
N ASN A 353 -32.26 -51.62 19.84
CA ASN A 353 -33.15 -52.73 19.50
C ASN A 353 -34.64 -52.39 19.70
N PHE A 354 -34.95 -51.26 20.33
CA PHE A 354 -36.30 -50.75 20.53
C PHE A 354 -36.49 -49.26 20.16
N PRO A 355 -36.39 -48.86 18.87
CA PRO A 355 -36.51 -47.47 18.35
C PRO A 355 -37.82 -46.69 18.57
N GLY A 356 -38.67 -47.12 19.49
CA GLY A 356 -39.93 -46.47 19.84
C GLY A 356 -40.32 -46.74 21.29
N VAL A 357 -39.39 -47.19 22.11
CA VAL A 357 -39.55 -47.50 23.52
C VAL A 357 -38.39 -46.88 24.31
N PRO A 358 -38.47 -45.59 24.70
CA PRO A 358 -37.33 -44.83 25.26
C PRO A 358 -36.77 -45.32 26.61
N SER A 359 -37.32 -46.41 27.11
CA SER A 359 -36.86 -47.08 28.31
C SER A 359 -36.03 -48.33 28.02
N GLN A 360 -35.82 -48.69 26.75
CA GLN A 360 -35.16 -49.92 26.32
C GLN A 360 -34.32 -49.63 25.08
N TRP A 361 -33.08 -50.11 25.09
CA TRP A 361 -32.16 -49.96 23.95
C TRP A 361 -31.40 -51.24 23.59
N ASN A 362 -31.35 -52.21 24.51
CA ASN A 362 -30.64 -53.47 24.32
C ASN A 362 -31.52 -54.67 24.70
N ASP A 363 -31.35 -55.76 23.95
CA ASP A 363 -32.02 -57.05 24.14
C ASP A 363 -30.95 -58.14 24.01
N SER A 364 -30.52 -58.67 25.15
CA SER A 364 -29.35 -59.54 25.18
C SER A 364 -29.63 -60.96 24.70
N ASP A 365 -30.89 -61.41 24.69
CA ASP A 365 -31.27 -62.76 24.25
C ASP A 365 -32.18 -62.80 23.00
N LEU A 366 -32.53 -61.63 22.47
CA LEU A 366 -33.26 -61.39 21.23
C LEU A 366 -34.69 -61.92 21.23
N ASP A 367 -35.35 -61.94 22.38
CA ASP A 367 -36.72 -62.42 22.53
C ASP A 367 -37.80 -61.33 22.35
N GLY A 368 -37.37 -60.08 22.19
CA GLY A 368 -38.23 -58.91 21.99
C GLY A 368 -38.67 -58.21 23.27
N TYR A 369 -38.09 -58.56 24.42
CA TYR A 369 -38.17 -57.82 25.68
C TYR A 369 -36.80 -57.19 26.01
N GLY A 370 -36.80 -55.99 26.58
CA GLY A 370 -35.58 -55.22 26.79
C GLY A 370 -34.99 -55.41 28.18
N ASP A 371 -33.65 -55.33 28.26
CA ASP A 371 -32.88 -55.66 29.46
C ASP A 371 -33.15 -54.73 30.66
N ASN A 372 -33.64 -53.50 30.42
CA ASN A 372 -33.88 -52.53 31.49
C ASN A 372 -35.14 -52.89 32.28
N TRP A 373 -35.09 -52.68 33.60
CA TRP A 373 -36.18 -53.04 34.50
C TRP A 373 -36.84 -51.84 35.18
N ALA A 374 -38.12 -51.98 35.50
CA ALA A 374 -38.92 -50.92 36.13
C ALA A 374 -39.09 -51.10 37.66
N ASP A 375 -39.12 -52.35 38.15
CA ASP A 375 -39.43 -52.61 39.55
C ASP A 375 -38.25 -52.24 40.45
N VAL A 376 -38.46 -51.25 41.32
CA VAL A 376 -37.44 -50.80 42.27
C VAL A 376 -37.06 -51.88 43.28
N LEU A 377 -37.93 -52.84 43.56
CA LEU A 377 -37.64 -53.96 44.47
C LEU A 377 -36.56 -54.89 43.90
N TRP A 378 -36.34 -54.83 42.59
CA TRP A 378 -35.32 -55.63 41.92
C TRP A 378 -33.92 -55.03 42.09
N ASN A 379 -33.79 -53.75 42.45
CA ASN A 379 -32.47 -53.13 42.58
C ASN A 379 -31.54 -53.86 43.56
N ASP A 380 -32.09 -54.45 44.63
CA ASP A 380 -31.33 -55.17 45.65
C ASP A 380 -31.30 -56.70 45.42
N SER A 381 -32.23 -57.24 44.63
CA SER A 381 -32.43 -58.68 44.46
C SER A 381 -32.03 -59.21 43.09
N ARG A 382 -31.95 -58.35 42.07
CA ARG A 382 -31.55 -58.68 40.70
C ARG A 382 -30.12 -59.19 40.64
N ASN A 383 -29.90 -60.20 39.79
CA ASN A 383 -28.57 -60.71 39.53
C ASN A 383 -27.70 -59.58 38.95
N LYS A 384 -26.57 -59.31 39.60
CA LYS A 384 -25.64 -58.25 39.18
C LYS A 384 -24.93 -58.53 37.86
N GLU A 385 -24.98 -59.78 37.41
CA GLU A 385 -24.43 -60.19 36.11
C GLU A 385 -25.43 -60.00 34.96
N TRP A 386 -26.69 -59.66 35.25
CA TRP A 386 -27.68 -59.40 34.21
C TRP A 386 -27.51 -58.00 33.60
N PRO A 387 -27.63 -57.87 32.26
CA PRO A 387 -27.48 -56.61 31.52
C PRO A 387 -28.57 -55.60 31.86
N GLY A 388 -28.50 -54.37 31.34
CA GLY A 388 -29.51 -53.33 31.56
C GLY A 388 -29.38 -52.55 32.87
N MET A 389 -30.25 -51.56 33.05
CA MET A 389 -30.31 -50.68 34.22
C MET A 389 -31.74 -50.44 34.70
N TRP A 390 -31.89 -49.93 35.92
CA TRP A 390 -33.18 -49.49 36.42
C TRP A 390 -33.61 -48.22 35.67
N VAL A 391 -34.74 -48.29 34.97
CA VAL A 391 -35.37 -47.14 34.32
C VAL A 391 -36.80 -47.02 34.85
N LYS A 392 -37.14 -45.82 35.33
CA LYS A 392 -38.45 -45.57 35.91
C LYS A 392 -39.56 -45.85 34.88
N ASP A 393 -40.55 -46.64 35.28
CA ASP A 393 -41.72 -46.98 34.45
C ASP A 393 -41.36 -47.69 33.12
N ALA A 394 -40.24 -48.40 33.06
CA ALA A 394 -39.78 -49.11 31.87
C ALA A 394 -40.87 -50.01 31.26
N LYS A 395 -40.89 -50.08 29.92
CA LYS A 395 -41.83 -50.86 29.12
C LYS A 395 -41.11 -52.04 28.49
N LYS A 396 -41.87 -53.07 28.11
CA LYS A 396 -41.33 -54.32 27.55
C LYS A 396 -40.17 -54.92 28.37
N VAL A 397 -40.19 -54.77 29.69
CA VAL A 397 -39.16 -55.30 30.59
C VAL A 397 -39.01 -56.80 30.38
N ASP A 398 -37.76 -57.24 30.28
CA ASP A 398 -37.39 -58.64 30.35
C ASP A 398 -37.08 -59.05 31.81
N GLU A 399 -37.83 -60.02 32.30
CA GLU A 399 -37.62 -60.62 33.61
C GLU A 399 -36.48 -61.65 33.62
N CYS A 400 -36.04 -62.13 32.45
CA CYS A 400 -34.97 -63.10 32.24
C CYS A 400 -34.00 -62.71 31.08
N PRO A 401 -33.22 -61.60 31.19
CA PRO A 401 -32.43 -60.95 30.11
C PRO A 401 -31.33 -61.75 29.40
N LEU A 402 -31.17 -63.03 29.70
CA LEU A 402 -30.13 -63.89 29.12
C LEU A 402 -30.72 -65.22 28.62
N ASN A 403 -32.03 -65.38 28.66
CA ASN A 403 -32.74 -66.63 28.43
C ASN A 403 -34.01 -66.43 27.61
N GLU A 404 -33.87 -66.54 26.28
CA GLU A 404 -34.94 -66.35 25.28
C GLU A 404 -36.32 -66.92 25.69
N GLY A 405 -37.31 -66.03 25.86
CA GLY A 405 -38.60 -66.34 26.48
C GLY A 405 -39.83 -65.60 25.94
N PHE A 406 -40.42 -66.10 24.84
CA PHE A 406 -41.57 -65.42 24.20
C PHE A 406 -42.93 -65.49 24.93
N ALA A 407 -43.12 -66.40 25.89
CA ALA A 407 -44.42 -66.66 26.52
C ALA A 407 -44.32 -67.45 27.84
N GLY A 408 -44.08 -66.75 28.95
CA GLY A 408 -44.20 -67.28 30.31
C GLY A 408 -45.26 -66.52 31.13
N PRO A 409 -45.54 -66.95 32.38
CA PRO A 409 -46.26 -66.11 33.35
C PRO A 409 -45.46 -64.86 33.74
N HIS A 410 -44.14 -64.91 33.54
CA HIS A 410 -43.17 -63.83 33.64
C HIS A 410 -42.78 -63.34 32.24
N GLN A 411 -42.70 -62.04 32.07
CA GLN A 411 -42.43 -61.40 30.77
C GLN A 411 -40.97 -61.61 30.34
N GLY A 412 -40.71 -62.14 29.13
CA GLY A 412 -39.36 -62.44 28.64
C GLY A 412 -38.72 -63.73 29.20
N CYS A 413 -39.47 -64.54 29.95
CA CYS A 413 -38.93 -65.79 30.53
C CYS A 413 -39.41 -67.06 29.80
N PRO A 414 -38.57 -68.11 29.69
CA PRO A 414 -38.96 -69.39 29.13
C PRO A 414 -40.04 -70.09 29.96
N GLU A 415 -40.90 -70.89 29.30
CA GLU A 415 -41.90 -71.71 30.00
C GLU A 415 -41.23 -72.67 31.01
N GLY A 416 -41.55 -72.49 32.30
CA GLY A 416 -41.09 -73.37 33.37
C GLY A 416 -40.02 -72.80 34.30
N MET A 417 -39.58 -71.54 34.08
CA MET A 417 -38.94 -70.77 35.15
C MET A 417 -39.98 -70.46 36.22
N VAL A 418 -39.74 -70.97 37.44
CA VAL A 418 -40.61 -70.78 38.63
C VAL A 418 -39.87 -69.80 39.53
N GLY A 419 -40.58 -68.87 40.21
CA GLY A 419 -40.09 -67.68 40.94
C GLY A 419 -38.99 -67.81 42.01
N VAL A 420 -38.18 -68.87 41.98
CA VAL A 420 -36.91 -69.00 42.70
C VAL A 420 -35.74 -68.39 41.90
N ASP A 421 -35.86 -68.34 40.56
CA ASP A 421 -34.82 -67.82 39.66
C ASP A 421 -35.09 -66.37 39.18
N ILE A 422 -36.26 -65.80 39.51
CA ILE A 422 -36.66 -64.42 39.18
C ILE A 422 -36.75 -63.61 40.48
N PRO A 423 -35.93 -62.56 40.65
CA PRO A 423 -35.93 -61.74 41.85
C PRO A 423 -37.21 -60.91 42.00
N GLY A 424 -37.75 -60.82 43.22
CA GLY A 424 -38.83 -59.88 43.57
C GLY A 424 -40.22 -60.48 43.77
N GLU A 425 -40.46 -61.75 43.43
CA GLU A 425 -41.72 -62.42 43.76
C GLU A 425 -41.60 -63.18 45.09
N GLU A 426 -41.84 -62.50 46.22
CA GLU A 426 -42.07 -63.22 47.47
C GLU A 426 -43.40 -63.98 47.39
N ASP A 427 -43.28 -65.27 47.16
CA ASP A 427 -44.35 -66.26 47.16
C ASP A 427 -45.16 -66.18 48.47
N ASN A 428 -46.26 -65.43 48.46
CA ASN A 428 -47.13 -65.26 49.61
C ASN A 428 -48.03 -66.49 49.78
N GLN A 429 -47.43 -67.60 50.23
CA GLN A 429 -48.16 -68.72 50.79
C GLN A 429 -47.55 -69.23 52.10
N SER A 430 -48.42 -69.20 53.11
CA SER A 430 -48.39 -69.96 54.37
C SER A 430 -47.71 -69.34 55.60
N ILE A 431 -48.50 -68.50 56.26
CA ILE A 431 -48.45 -68.28 57.71
C ILE A 431 -48.63 -69.63 58.45
N ILE A 432 -47.61 -70.15 59.15
CA ILE A 432 -47.72 -70.82 60.47
C ILE A 432 -46.45 -70.59 61.34
N GLN A 433 -46.65 -69.84 62.42
CA GLN A 433 -46.08 -69.84 63.79
C GLN A 433 -44.61 -70.16 64.17
N GLU A 434 -44.05 -69.15 64.86
CA GLU A 434 -43.27 -69.14 66.13
C GLU A 434 -41.94 -69.90 66.30
N SER A 435 -40.86 -69.17 66.60
CA SER A 435 -40.39 -68.96 67.99
C SER A 435 -39.03 -68.23 68.12
N ASN A 436 -38.86 -67.58 69.28
CA ASN A 436 -37.80 -66.69 69.75
C ASN A 436 -36.32 -67.12 69.59
N LYS A 437 -35.46 -66.13 69.30
CA LYS A 437 -34.17 -65.72 69.96
C LYS A 437 -33.47 -64.73 69.02
N GLY A 438 -32.92 -63.57 69.37
CA GLY A 438 -32.39 -63.08 70.64
C GLY A 438 -30.94 -62.63 70.42
N GLY A 439 -30.73 -61.32 70.18
CA GLY A 439 -29.50 -60.57 70.53
C GLY A 439 -28.36 -60.46 69.49
N GLY A 440 -27.83 -59.24 69.32
CA GLY A 440 -26.48 -59.02 68.78
C GLY A 440 -26.23 -57.67 68.11
N ASN A 441 -25.64 -56.72 68.86
CA ASN A 441 -25.13 -55.41 68.41
C ASN A 441 -23.90 -55.52 67.48
N THR A 442 -23.75 -54.57 66.53
CA THR A 442 -22.50 -53.86 66.13
C THR A 442 -22.87 -52.84 65.02
N LEU A 443 -22.91 -51.50 65.21
CA LEU A 443 -21.85 -50.50 65.38
C LEU A 443 -20.75 -50.55 64.29
N LEU A 444 -20.73 -49.60 63.33
CA LEU A 444 -19.61 -48.65 63.10
C LEU A 444 -19.79 -47.66 61.91
N TYR A 445 -19.49 -46.37 62.18
CA TYR A 445 -18.94 -45.22 61.40
C TYR A 445 -18.80 -45.30 59.85
N ALA A 446 -18.79 -44.22 59.04
CA ALA A 446 -18.91 -42.76 59.14
C ALA A 446 -18.92 -42.23 57.68
N ALA A 447 -19.73 -41.22 57.35
CA ALA A 447 -19.31 -39.85 57.02
C ALA A 447 -18.32 -39.64 55.85
N GLY A 448 -18.72 -38.78 54.92
CA GLY A 448 -17.91 -38.14 53.87
C GLY A 448 -18.54 -38.35 52.48
N GLY A 449 -18.96 -37.36 51.71
CA GLY A 449 -18.80 -35.91 51.81
C GLY A 449 -19.87 -35.21 50.96
N ILE A 450 -19.96 -33.90 51.21
CA ILE A 450 -20.91 -32.92 50.66
C ILE A 450 -20.26 -32.17 49.48
N ALA A 451 -21.12 -31.61 48.62
CA ALA A 451 -20.95 -30.46 47.70
C ALA A 451 -20.80 -30.86 46.23
N ALA A 452 -21.51 -30.28 45.25
CA ALA A 452 -22.36 -29.08 45.16
C ALA A 452 -23.44 -29.36 44.08
N LEU A 453 -24.74 -29.09 44.21
CA LEU A 453 -25.52 -27.84 44.32
C LEU A 453 -25.42 -26.84 43.15
N VAL A 454 -26.53 -26.80 42.38
CA VAL A 454 -27.32 -25.61 41.93
C VAL A 454 -26.81 -24.96 40.63
N VAL A 455 -27.63 -24.80 39.58
CA VAL A 455 -28.58 -23.67 39.30
C VAL A 455 -29.46 -24.08 38.09
N ILE A 456 -30.81 -24.15 38.19
CA ILE A 456 -31.86 -23.26 37.56
C ILE A 456 -31.74 -23.17 36.02
N GLY A 457 -32.73 -23.40 35.15
CA GLY A 457 -34.19 -23.39 35.23
C GLY A 457 -34.79 -22.31 34.30
N LEU A 458 -35.65 -22.73 33.35
CA LEU A 458 -36.59 -21.93 32.50
C LEU A 458 -35.90 -21.21 31.31
N VAL A 459 -36.36 -21.29 30.05
CA VAL A 459 -37.65 -20.82 29.50
C VAL A 459 -37.83 -21.40 28.08
N VAL A 460 -38.97 -22.04 27.76
CA VAL A 460 -39.46 -22.09 26.36
C VAL A 460 -40.94 -21.76 26.34
N ALA A 461 -41.23 -20.54 25.91
CA ALA A 461 -42.51 -20.14 25.39
C ALA A 461 -42.24 -19.23 24.19
N ILE A 462 -42.64 -19.68 23.00
CA ILE A 462 -43.26 -18.94 21.89
C ILE A 462 -43.03 -19.75 20.60
N VAL A 463 -44.08 -20.46 20.17
CA VAL A 463 -44.23 -20.97 18.80
C VAL A 463 -45.41 -20.21 18.20
N ILE A 464 -45.16 -19.32 17.25
CA ILE A 464 -46.19 -18.81 16.34
C ILE A 464 -45.60 -18.71 14.92
N LEU A 465 -46.05 -19.64 14.08
CA LEU A 465 -46.46 -19.51 12.67
C LEU A 465 -45.52 -18.77 11.71
N MET A 466 -45.08 -19.47 10.65
CA MET A 466 -45.51 -19.19 9.27
C MET A 466 -45.09 -20.31 8.30
N LYS A 467 -45.82 -20.40 7.20
CA LYS A 467 -45.96 -21.56 6.32
C LYS A 467 -45.77 -21.10 4.87
N LYS A 468 -44.98 -21.88 4.10
CA LYS A 468 -44.90 -22.01 2.62
C LYS A 468 -44.18 -20.89 1.81
N PRO A 469 -43.78 -21.15 0.54
CA PRO A 469 -43.13 -22.35 -0.06
C PRO A 469 -41.94 -22.02 -1.00
N GLU A 470 -41.10 -23.02 -1.28
CA GLU A 470 -40.01 -23.02 -2.29
C GLU A 470 -40.41 -22.63 -3.72
N PRO A 471 -39.44 -22.15 -4.53
CA PRO A 471 -39.37 -22.44 -5.95
C PRO A 471 -38.11 -23.26 -6.34
N LYS A 472 -38.36 -24.15 -7.30
CA LYS A 472 -37.50 -25.22 -7.79
C LYS A 472 -36.26 -24.75 -8.55
N ASN A 473 -35.19 -25.48 -8.29
CA ASN A 473 -33.91 -25.52 -8.99
C ASN A 473 -34.05 -25.89 -10.48
N ARG A 474 -33.25 -25.27 -11.36
CA ARG A 474 -32.95 -25.79 -12.71
C ARG A 474 -31.58 -25.31 -13.21
N ARG A 475 -30.54 -26.06 -12.84
CA ARG A 475 -29.23 -26.07 -13.51
C ARG A 475 -29.32 -26.69 -14.91
N LEU A 476 -28.53 -26.18 -15.85
CA LEU A 476 -27.99 -26.84 -17.05
C LEU A 476 -26.74 -26.04 -17.51
N PRO A 477 -25.75 -26.63 -18.21
CA PRO A 477 -24.39 -26.72 -17.72
C PRO A 477 -23.36 -25.90 -18.53
N LEU A 478 -22.22 -25.64 -17.87
CA LEU A 478 -20.97 -25.15 -18.44
C LEU A 478 -20.38 -26.14 -19.44
N ARG A 479 -19.74 -25.61 -20.48
CA ARG A 479 -18.95 -26.34 -21.48
C ARG A 479 -17.52 -25.82 -21.40
N GLU A 480 -16.61 -26.71 -20.99
CA GLU A 480 -15.16 -26.56 -21.08
C GLU A 480 -14.71 -26.45 -22.54
N GLU A 481 -13.77 -25.55 -22.82
CA GLU A 481 -12.87 -25.69 -23.97
C GLU A 481 -11.42 -25.57 -23.49
N THR A 482 -10.68 -26.63 -23.78
CA THR A 482 -9.25 -26.88 -23.54
C THR A 482 -8.37 -26.07 -24.49
N VAL A 483 -7.29 -25.47 -23.99
CA VAL A 483 -6.24 -24.85 -24.81
C VAL A 483 -5.05 -25.81 -24.93
N GLU A 484 -4.70 -26.19 -26.16
CA GLU A 484 -3.45 -26.87 -26.51
C GLU A 484 -2.33 -25.84 -26.73
N GLU A 485 -1.18 -26.05 -26.07
CA GLU A 485 0.08 -25.36 -26.35
C GLU A 485 0.67 -25.82 -27.69
N THR A 486 1.12 -24.88 -28.53
CA THR A 486 2.21 -25.15 -29.48
C THR A 486 3.18 -23.98 -29.59
N SER A 487 4.46 -24.33 -29.52
CA SER A 487 5.66 -23.51 -29.63
C SER A 487 6.10 -23.35 -31.09
N ALA A 488 6.56 -22.15 -31.48
CA ALA A 488 7.55 -21.96 -32.56
C ALA A 488 8.18 -20.55 -32.53
N GLU A 489 9.52 -20.49 -32.55
CA GLU A 489 10.41 -19.32 -32.71
C GLU A 489 10.34 -18.73 -34.14
N ALA A 490 10.38 -17.41 -34.41
CA ALA A 490 11.50 -16.42 -34.52
C ALA A 490 11.06 -15.36 -35.59
N PRO A 491 11.73 -14.20 -35.88
CA PRO A 491 12.95 -13.61 -35.34
C PRO A 491 12.85 -12.12 -34.94
N VAL A 492 13.99 -11.63 -34.44
CA VAL A 492 14.39 -10.26 -34.04
C VAL A 492 14.14 -9.18 -35.10
N GLU A 493 13.56 -8.05 -34.69
CA GLU A 493 13.92 -6.70 -35.17
C GLU A 493 13.70 -5.68 -34.03
N GLU A 494 14.74 -4.90 -33.74
CA GLU A 494 14.74 -3.77 -32.79
C GLU A 494 13.74 -2.69 -33.22
N ASN A 495 12.98 -2.15 -32.28
CA ASN A 495 12.75 -0.71 -32.16
C ASN A 495 12.07 -0.37 -30.83
N SER A 496 12.76 0.45 -30.05
CA SER A 496 12.28 1.28 -28.95
C SER A 496 11.00 2.04 -29.32
N VAL A 497 9.98 2.03 -28.44
CA VAL A 497 8.88 2.99 -28.48
C VAL A 497 8.50 3.38 -27.06
N GLU A 498 8.71 4.67 -26.77
CA GLU A 498 8.18 5.45 -25.66
C GLU A 498 6.65 5.41 -25.64
N GLU A 499 6.04 5.31 -24.46
CA GLU A 499 4.60 5.57 -24.27
C GLU A 499 4.32 7.07 -24.33
N GLY A 500 4.30 7.60 -25.55
CA GLY A 500 3.79 8.94 -25.85
C GLY A 500 2.31 8.90 -26.25
N SER A 501 1.52 9.84 -25.72
CA SER A 501 0.15 10.12 -26.16
C SER A 501 0.06 10.15 -27.70
N LYS A 502 -0.84 9.33 -28.28
CA LYS A 502 -1.00 9.25 -29.73
C LYS A 502 -1.84 10.42 -30.25
N THR A 503 -1.25 11.25 -31.10
CA THR A 503 -1.95 12.33 -31.83
C THR A 503 -1.98 12.05 -33.33
N VAL A 504 -3.15 12.24 -33.96
CA VAL A 504 -3.34 12.12 -35.41
C VAL A 504 -3.80 13.46 -36.02
N PRO A 505 -3.38 13.80 -37.26
CA PRO A 505 -3.52 15.16 -37.78
C PRO A 505 -4.94 15.54 -38.23
N SER A 506 -5.85 14.57 -38.37
CA SER A 506 -7.26 14.83 -38.71
C SER A 506 -8.14 13.60 -38.51
N TRP A 507 -9.46 13.81 -38.51
CA TRP A 507 -10.48 12.76 -38.32
C TRP A 507 -10.39 11.59 -39.31
N GLU A 508 -9.81 11.77 -40.51
CA GLU A 508 -9.63 10.69 -41.50
C GLU A 508 -8.63 9.62 -41.02
N ASN A 509 -7.82 9.96 -40.02
CA ASN A 509 -6.78 9.09 -39.45
C ASN A 509 -7.22 8.45 -38.13
N LEU A 510 -8.46 8.67 -37.68
CA LEU A 510 -9.01 7.99 -36.52
C LEU A 510 -9.23 6.50 -36.82
N PRO A 511 -9.06 5.60 -35.83
CA PRO A 511 -9.33 4.18 -35.99
C PRO A 511 -10.77 3.93 -36.43
N GLY A 512 -10.97 3.17 -37.50
CA GLY A 512 -12.30 2.93 -38.05
C GLY A 512 -13.19 2.05 -37.17
N GLY A 513 -14.49 2.35 -37.12
CA GLY A 513 -15.49 1.54 -36.41
C GLY A 513 -15.90 2.04 -35.03
N GLY A 514 -15.43 3.22 -34.62
CA GLY A 514 -15.90 3.94 -33.43
C GLY A 514 -17.08 4.88 -33.72
N GLU A 515 -17.45 5.65 -32.71
CA GLU A 515 -18.58 6.59 -32.74
C GLU A 515 -18.20 7.98 -32.22
N TYR A 516 -18.82 9.03 -32.78
CA TYR A 516 -18.69 10.38 -32.27
C TYR A 516 -19.62 10.59 -31.07
N LEU A 517 -19.08 11.12 -29.98
CA LEU A 517 -19.82 11.46 -28.78
C LEU A 517 -20.40 12.89 -28.88
N PRO A 518 -21.41 13.23 -28.06
CA PRO A 518 -21.89 14.61 -27.96
C PRO A 518 -20.76 15.57 -27.59
N VAL A 519 -20.79 16.77 -28.17
CA VAL A 519 -19.88 17.86 -27.81
C VAL A 519 -20.06 18.19 -26.33
N ASP A 520 -18.95 18.33 -25.61
CA ASP A 520 -18.98 18.65 -24.19
C ASP A 520 -19.39 20.12 -23.93
N GLU A 521 -19.47 20.50 -22.66
CA GLU A 521 -19.82 21.86 -22.25
C GLU A 521 -18.78 22.92 -22.65
N HIS A 522 -17.57 22.51 -22.99
CA HIS A 522 -16.46 23.35 -23.45
C HIS A 522 -16.41 23.49 -24.98
N GLY A 523 -17.22 22.72 -25.72
CA GLY A 523 -17.26 22.76 -27.18
C GLY A 523 -16.31 21.75 -27.86
N THR A 524 -15.70 20.84 -27.10
CA THR A 524 -14.74 19.84 -27.61
C THR A 524 -15.47 18.70 -28.30
N ASN A 525 -14.98 18.29 -29.48
CA ASN A 525 -15.49 17.11 -30.17
C ASN A 525 -14.80 15.86 -29.64
N TRP A 526 -15.58 14.79 -29.44
CA TRP A 526 -15.11 13.54 -28.87
C TRP A 526 -15.42 12.35 -29.79
N TYR A 527 -14.52 11.37 -29.81
CA TYR A 527 -14.64 10.12 -30.57
C TYR A 527 -14.25 8.93 -29.71
N ARG A 528 -15.05 7.87 -29.72
CA ARG A 528 -14.82 6.64 -28.95
C ARG A 528 -14.63 5.45 -29.87
N GLU A 529 -13.51 4.77 -29.72
CA GLU A 529 -13.21 3.51 -30.41
C GLU A 529 -14.09 2.35 -29.91
N ALA A 530 -14.17 1.27 -30.70
CA ALA A 530 -14.92 0.06 -30.33
C ALA A 530 -14.33 -0.68 -29.11
N ASN A 531 -13.05 -0.47 -28.80
CA ASN A 531 -12.35 -1.01 -27.64
C ASN A 531 -12.48 -0.12 -26.37
N GLY A 532 -13.18 1.01 -26.46
CA GLY A 532 -13.42 1.92 -25.34
C GLY A 532 -12.48 3.12 -25.23
N ILE A 533 -11.44 3.22 -26.07
CA ILE A 533 -10.49 4.34 -26.06
C ILE A 533 -11.16 5.61 -26.58
N ASN A 534 -10.95 6.73 -25.88
CA ASN A 534 -11.51 8.02 -26.26
C ASN A 534 -10.46 8.92 -26.93
N TRP A 535 -10.92 9.81 -27.78
CA TRP A 535 -10.12 10.82 -28.47
C TRP A 535 -10.85 12.15 -28.37
N TYR A 536 -10.09 13.24 -28.18
CA TYR A 536 -10.61 14.60 -28.22
C TYR A 536 -9.96 15.40 -29.35
N GLN A 537 -10.70 16.37 -29.88
CA GLN A 537 -10.21 17.24 -30.94
C GLN A 537 -9.61 18.53 -30.38
N SER A 538 -8.37 18.82 -30.77
CA SER A 538 -7.68 20.08 -30.45
C SER A 538 -8.11 21.21 -31.39
N ASP A 539 -7.83 22.46 -30.99
CA ASP A 539 -8.18 23.67 -31.75
C ASP A 539 -7.53 23.73 -33.15
N ASP A 540 -6.38 23.09 -33.32
CA ASP A 540 -5.68 22.97 -34.61
C ASP A 540 -6.29 21.92 -35.55
N GLY A 541 -7.32 21.20 -35.09
CA GLY A 541 -8.05 20.16 -35.82
C GLY A 541 -7.44 18.76 -35.70
N SER A 542 -6.32 18.60 -34.99
CA SER A 542 -5.74 17.30 -34.64
C SER A 542 -6.59 16.57 -33.60
N TRP A 543 -6.40 15.26 -33.51
CA TRP A 543 -7.08 14.40 -32.55
C TRP A 543 -6.05 13.70 -31.68
N THR A 544 -6.21 13.83 -30.36
CA THR A 544 -5.32 13.23 -29.37
C THR A 544 -6.06 12.16 -28.59
N GLN A 545 -5.40 11.01 -28.40
CA GLN A 545 -5.91 9.92 -27.59
C GLN A 545 -6.00 10.38 -26.13
N PHE A 546 -7.19 10.29 -25.57
CA PHE A 546 -7.42 10.49 -24.14
C PHE A 546 -7.10 9.18 -23.44
N GLN A 547 -6.10 9.20 -22.55
CA GLN A 547 -5.74 8.04 -21.73
C GLN A 547 -6.81 7.77 -20.67
#